data_AF-A0A2N1QLQ1-F1
#
_entry.id   AF-A0A2N1QLQ1-F1
#
_cell.length_a   1.000
_cell.length_b   1.000
_cell.length_c   1.000
_cell.angle_alpha   90.00
_cell.angle_beta   90.00
_cell.angle_gamma   90.00
#
_symmetry.space_group_name_H-M   'P 1'
#
loop_
_entity.id
_entity.type
_entity.pdbx_description
1 polymer ?
#
loop_
_entity_poly.entity_id
_entity_poly.type
_entity_poly.pdbx_seq_one_letter_code
_entity_poly.pdbx_strand_id
1 'polypeptide(L)'
;MSKLELTMDLLEEALLGGSVLGGGEGASIDEAMMLGELALKINSPALLDIQDIDPNGIVVTCAGVTCPHRMKAPFVSPRAHVRSIELLLESGLPRPAALIASECGSGGIVNGWLQAAILGLPLV
;
A
#
# COMPACT_ATOMS: atom_id res chain seq x y z
N MET A 1 6.83 4.78 -20.05
CA MET A 1 7.41 3.97 -18.97
C MET A 1 8.23 4.85 -18.06
N SER A 2 7.52 5.71 -17.34
CA SER A 2 8.00 6.36 -16.13
C SER A 2 7.87 5.35 -15.01
N LYS A 3 9.02 4.95 -14.45
CA LYS A 3 9.12 4.01 -13.35
C LYS A 3 9.92 4.67 -12.25
N LEU A 4 9.33 4.83 -11.07
CA LEU A 4 10.01 5.32 -9.88
C LEU A 4 10.17 4.18 -8.88
N GLU A 5 11.41 3.80 -8.60
CA GLU A 5 11.71 2.85 -7.52
C GLU A 5 11.57 3.55 -6.18
N LEU A 6 10.80 2.96 -5.26
CA LEU A 6 10.59 3.56 -3.95
C LEU A 6 11.81 3.35 -3.04
N THR A 7 12.14 4.40 -2.27
CA THR A 7 13.28 4.49 -1.37
C THR A 7 12.83 4.86 0.04
N MET A 8 13.76 4.82 1.00
CA MET A 8 13.49 5.26 2.37
C MET A 8 13.13 6.76 2.42
N ASP A 9 13.87 7.60 1.68
CA ASP A 9 13.57 9.04 1.60
C ASP A 9 12.16 9.27 1.05
N LEU A 10 11.77 8.55 -0.02
CA LEU A 10 10.43 8.63 -0.60
C LEU A 10 9.35 8.11 0.35
N LEU A 11 9.65 7.13 1.21
CA LEU A 11 8.73 6.68 2.25
C LEU A 11 8.46 7.79 3.26
N GLU A 12 9.51 8.42 3.78
CA GLU A 12 9.39 9.54 4.73
C GLU A 12 8.60 10.70 4.11
N GLU A 13 8.94 11.09 2.87
CA GLU A 13 8.24 12.13 2.13
C GLU A 13 6.77 11.78 1.87
N ALA A 14 6.47 10.53 1.48
CA ALA A 14 5.11 10.07 1.25
C ALA A 14 4.27 10.11 2.53
N LEU A 15 4.82 9.68 3.67
CA LEU A 15 4.12 9.72 4.96
C LEU A 15 3.82 11.17 5.40
N LEU A 16 4.79 12.07 5.23
CA LEU A 16 4.61 13.49 5.55
C LEU A 16 3.58 14.15 4.62
N GLY A 17 3.71 13.95 3.31
CA GLY A 17 2.77 14.46 2.31
C GLY A 17 1.37 13.89 2.49
N GLY A 18 1.27 12.59 2.73
CA GLY A 18 0.01 11.90 3.02
C GLY A 18 -0.67 12.44 4.27
N SER A 19 0.10 12.80 5.31
CA SER A 19 -0.44 13.42 6.53
C SER A 19 -1.03 14.81 6.27
N VAL A 20 -0.43 15.60 5.37
CA VAL A 20 -0.95 16.91 4.98
C VAL A 20 -2.18 16.77 4.09
N LEU A 21 -2.14 15.86 3.12
CA LEU A 21 -3.20 15.68 2.12
C LEU A 21 -4.41 14.90 2.66
N GLY A 22 -4.24 14.11 3.72
CA GLY A 22 -5.31 13.30 4.32
C GLY A 22 -6.29 14.06 5.21
N GLY A 23 -6.16 15.39 5.37
CA GLY A 23 -7.14 16.19 6.09
C GLY A 23 -7.32 15.83 7.58
N GLY A 24 -6.32 15.18 8.18
CA GLY A 24 -6.38 14.69 9.57
C GLY A 24 -6.91 13.26 9.72
N GLU A 25 -7.25 12.59 8.62
CA GLU A 25 -7.59 11.18 8.58
C GLU A 25 -6.37 10.31 8.25
N GLY A 26 -6.40 9.06 8.68
CA GLY A 26 -5.36 8.06 8.39
C GLY A 26 -4.98 7.18 9.57
N ALA A 27 -4.21 6.13 9.26
CA ALA A 27 -3.67 5.21 10.24
C ALA A 27 -2.44 5.77 10.98
N SER A 28 -1.95 5.02 11.97
CA SER A 28 -0.74 5.36 12.73
C SER A 28 0.49 5.52 11.82
N ILE A 29 1.20 6.64 11.94
CA ILE A 29 2.46 6.88 11.21
C ILE A 29 3.51 5.82 11.56
N ASP A 30 3.58 5.40 12.83
CA ASP A 30 4.55 4.39 13.26
C ASP A 30 4.30 3.02 12.59
N GLU A 31 3.02 2.65 12.44
CA GLU A 31 2.62 1.42 11.76
C GLU A 31 2.90 1.52 10.26
N ALA A 32 2.59 2.67 9.66
CA ALA A 32 2.84 2.94 8.26
C ALA A 32 4.34 2.92 7.93
N MET A 33 5.18 3.52 8.78
CA MET A 33 6.64 3.48 8.67
C MET A 33 7.14 2.04 8.75
N MET A 34 6.67 1.26 9.72
CA MET A 34 7.05 -0.14 9.87
C MET A 34 6.69 -0.98 8.62
N LEU A 35 5.48 -0.80 8.06
CA LEU A 35 5.04 -1.51 6.86
C LEU A 35 5.83 -1.08 5.61
N GLY A 36 6.06 0.22 5.45
CA GLY A 36 6.85 0.77 4.35
C GLY A 36 8.30 0.29 4.39
N GLU A 37 8.96 0.38 5.55
CA GLU A 37 10.31 -0.15 5.74
C GLU A 37 10.41 -1.64 5.43
N LEU A 38 9.43 -2.42 5.90
CA LEU A 38 9.40 -3.85 5.63
C LEU A 38 9.26 -4.13 4.13
N ALA A 39 8.41 -3.38 3.43
CA ALA A 39 8.29 -3.47 1.98
C ALA A 39 9.63 -3.22 1.30
N LEU A 40 10.29 -2.09 1.60
CA LEU A 40 11.59 -1.71 1.04
C LEU A 40 12.70 -2.73 1.33
N LYS A 41 12.70 -3.34 2.53
CA LYS A 41 13.67 -4.38 2.92
C LYS A 41 13.47 -5.69 2.17
N ILE A 42 12.23 -6.05 1.83
CA ILE A 42 11.91 -7.27 1.09
C ILE A 42 12.24 -7.07 -0.39
N ASN A 43 11.66 -6.04 -0.99
CA ASN A 43 11.87 -5.65 -2.38
C ASN A 43 11.27 -4.25 -2.59
N SER A 44 12.05 -3.28 -3.06
CA SER A 44 11.53 -1.95 -3.39
C SER A 44 10.39 -2.06 -4.40
N PRO A 45 9.16 -1.61 -4.06
CA PRO A 45 8.09 -1.54 -5.04
C PRO A 45 8.38 -0.43 -6.05
N ALA A 46 7.89 -0.64 -7.27
CA ALA A 46 7.96 0.36 -8.32
C ALA A 46 6.62 1.09 -8.42
N LEU A 47 6.65 2.42 -8.39
CA LEU A 47 5.53 3.29 -8.75
C LEU A 47 5.56 3.55 -10.26
N LEU A 48 4.45 3.26 -10.92
CA LEU A 48 4.24 3.47 -12.35
C LEU A 48 3.24 4.60 -12.59
N ASP A 49 3.34 5.24 -13.75
CA ASP A 49 2.24 6.10 -14.20
C ASP A 49 1.07 5.22 -14.66
N ILE A 50 -0.16 5.69 -14.43
CA ILE A 50 -1.38 4.97 -14.85
C ILE A 50 -1.39 4.69 -16.35
N GLN A 51 -0.76 5.54 -17.16
CA GLN A 51 -0.66 5.36 -18.62
C GLN A 51 0.26 4.19 -19.02
N ASP A 52 1.09 3.70 -18.09
CA ASP A 52 1.96 2.54 -18.30
C ASP A 52 1.29 1.21 -17.88
N ILE A 53 0.05 1.25 -17.35
CA ILE A 53 -0.76 0.07 -17.03
C ILE A 53 -1.66 -0.29 -18.22
N ASP A 54 -1.87 -1.59 -18.45
CA ASP A 54 -2.85 -2.06 -19.43
C ASP A 54 -4.23 -1.45 -19.12
N PRO A 55 -4.88 -0.74 -20.05
CA PRO A 55 -6.20 -0.15 -19.83
C PRO A 55 -7.30 -1.17 -19.51
N ASN A 56 -7.08 -2.46 -19.80
CA ASN A 56 -7.98 -3.57 -19.42
C ASN A 56 -7.46 -4.34 -18.19
N GLY A 57 -6.34 -3.93 -17.61
CA GLY A 57 -5.72 -4.51 -16.44
C GLY A 57 -6.52 -4.20 -15.16
N ILE A 58 -6.48 -5.15 -14.21
CA ILE A 58 -7.16 -4.97 -12.92
C ILE A 58 -6.21 -4.25 -11.97
N VAL A 59 -6.63 -3.10 -11.46
CA VAL A 59 -5.96 -2.40 -10.36
C VAL A 59 -6.71 -2.70 -9.06
N VAL A 60 -6.00 -3.17 -8.03
CA VAL A 60 -6.61 -3.50 -6.74
C VAL A 60 -6.31 -2.40 -5.72
N THR A 61 -7.38 -1.80 -5.19
CA THR A 61 -7.29 -0.82 -4.11
C THR A 61 -6.99 -1.51 -2.78
N CYS A 62 -5.92 -1.06 -2.12
CA CYS A 62 -5.50 -1.52 -0.81
C CYS A 62 -5.92 -0.51 0.26
N ALA A 63 -6.58 -0.99 1.31
CA ALA A 63 -7.02 -0.18 2.44
C ALA A 63 -6.86 -0.96 3.76
N GLY A 64 -6.35 -0.29 4.78
CA GLY A 64 -6.46 -0.72 6.17
C GLY A 64 -7.69 -0.12 6.82
N VAL A 65 -8.61 -0.94 7.34
CA VAL A 65 -9.81 -0.47 8.04
C VAL A 65 -9.71 -0.82 9.52
N THR A 66 -9.82 0.19 10.38
CA THR A 66 -9.79 0.03 11.83
C THR A 66 -11.07 0.57 12.47
N CYS A 67 -11.34 0.16 13.72
CA CYS A 67 -12.48 0.63 14.49
C CYS A 67 -11.99 1.60 15.57
N PRO A 68 -12.13 2.93 15.39
CA PRO A 68 -11.52 3.92 16.29
C PRO A 68 -12.08 3.92 17.72
N HIS A 69 -13.30 3.41 17.93
CA HIS A 69 -13.94 3.38 19.25
C HIS A 69 -13.54 2.19 20.12
N ARG A 70 -12.68 1.29 19.64
CA ARG A 70 -12.21 0.14 20.43
C ARG A 70 -11.03 0.55 21.31
N MET A 71 -11.11 0.30 22.63
CA MET A 71 -10.05 0.60 23.62
C MET A 71 -8.65 0.09 23.24
N LYS A 72 -8.56 -0.96 22.42
CA LYS A 72 -7.33 -1.39 21.73
C LYS A 72 -7.67 -1.66 20.27
N ALA A 73 -6.99 -0.96 19.35
CA ALA A 73 -7.01 -1.34 17.95
C ALA A 73 -6.46 -2.78 17.82
N PRO A 74 -7.14 -3.67 17.07
CA PRO A 74 -6.61 -4.99 16.80
C PRO A 74 -5.32 -4.84 15.99
N PHE A 75 -4.26 -5.53 16.42
CA PHE A 75 -3.02 -5.59 15.65
C PHE A 75 -3.25 -6.40 14.38
N VAL A 76 -3.10 -5.76 13.22
CA VAL A 76 -3.11 -6.45 11.93
C VAL A 76 -1.67 -6.85 11.61
N SER A 77 -1.41 -8.16 11.61
CA SER A 77 -0.05 -8.63 11.31
C SER A 77 0.35 -8.27 9.86
N PRO A 78 1.62 -7.96 9.57
CA PRO A 78 2.11 -7.74 8.20
C PRO A 78 1.70 -8.83 7.20
N ARG A 79 1.69 -10.11 7.63
CA ARG A 79 1.25 -11.26 6.82
C ARG A 79 -0.22 -11.16 6.39
N ALA A 80 -1.08 -10.54 7.19
CA ALA A 80 -2.50 -10.38 6.89
C ALA A 80 -2.74 -9.40 5.73
N HIS A 81 -1.89 -8.38 5.57
CA HIS A 81 -1.93 -7.47 4.43
C HIS A 81 -1.69 -8.22 3.12
N VAL A 82 -0.73 -9.16 3.09
CA VAL A 82 -0.47 -10.01 1.92
C VAL A 82 -1.60 -11.02 1.72
N ARG A 83 -2.09 -11.59 2.83
CA ARG A 83 -3.16 -12.59 2.80
C ARG A 83 -4.43 -12.06 2.15
N SER A 84 -4.74 -10.76 2.29
CA SER A 84 -5.93 -10.19 1.65
C SER A 84 -5.86 -10.27 0.12
N ILE A 85 -4.69 -10.04 -0.48
CA ILE A 85 -4.50 -10.18 -1.94
C ILE A 85 -4.50 -11.66 -2.35
N GLU A 86 -3.86 -12.54 -1.57
CA GLU A 86 -3.91 -13.98 -1.84
C GLU A 86 -5.35 -14.52 -1.85
N LEU A 87 -6.20 -14.08 -0.91
CA LEU A 87 -7.61 -14.45 -0.86
C LEU A 87 -8.39 -13.97 -2.10
N LEU A 88 -8.08 -12.79 -2.62
CA LEU A 88 -8.65 -12.29 -3.87
C LEU A 88 -8.22 -13.16 -5.07
N LEU A 89 -6.94 -13.55 -5.13
CA LEU A 89 -6.45 -14.45 -6.17
C LEU A 89 -7.11 -15.83 -6.08
N GLU A 90 -7.26 -16.36 -4.86
CA GLU A 90 -7.96 -17.63 -4.59
C GLU A 90 -9.44 -17.60 -4.98
N SER A 91 -10.09 -16.42 -4.96
CA SER A 91 -11.47 -16.27 -5.44
C SER A 91 -11.61 -16.29 -6.96
N GLY A 92 -10.50 -16.44 -7.70
CA GLY A 92 -10.47 -16.47 -9.16
C GLY A 92 -10.23 -15.10 -9.81
N LEU A 93 -9.84 -14.08 -9.04
CA LEU A 93 -9.41 -12.80 -9.61
C LEU A 93 -8.14 -13.05 -10.45
N PRO A 94 -8.08 -12.56 -11.71
CA PRO A 94 -6.84 -12.53 -12.45
C PRO A 94 -5.75 -11.78 -11.67
N ARG A 95 -4.49 -12.11 -11.92
CA ARG A 95 -3.36 -11.41 -11.29
C ARG A 95 -3.49 -9.90 -11.55
N PRO A 96 -3.50 -9.04 -10.51
CA PRO A 96 -3.59 -7.60 -10.68
C PRO A 96 -2.46 -7.06 -11.55
N ALA A 97 -2.78 -6.04 -12.35
CA ALA A 97 -1.79 -5.29 -13.10
C ALA A 97 -1.01 -4.32 -12.19
N ALA A 98 -1.67 -3.78 -11.16
CA ALA A 98 -1.06 -2.92 -10.15
C ALA A 98 -1.90 -2.92 -8.85
N LEU A 99 -1.32 -2.37 -7.78
CA LEU A 99 -2.02 -2.03 -6.54
C LEU A 99 -2.08 -0.49 -6.39
N ILE A 100 -3.11 0.02 -5.73
CA ILE A 100 -3.27 1.46 -5.46
C ILE A 100 -3.69 1.68 -4.01
N ALA A 101 -3.17 2.73 -3.37
CA ALA A 101 -3.64 3.16 -2.06
C ALA A 101 -5.07 3.71 -2.14
N SER A 102 -5.91 3.43 -1.14
CA SER A 102 -7.30 3.93 -1.11
C SER A 102 -7.42 5.44 -0.94
N GLU A 103 -6.43 6.06 -0.32
CA GLU A 103 -6.45 7.48 0.05
C GLU A 103 -5.03 8.01 0.22
N CYS A 104 -4.89 9.33 0.14
CA CYS A 104 -3.76 10.01 0.78
C CYS A 104 -4.10 10.16 2.25
N GLY A 105 -3.22 9.70 3.13
CA GLY A 105 -3.40 9.77 4.59
C GLY A 105 -2.13 9.37 5.31
N SER A 106 -2.03 9.72 6.59
CA SER A 106 -0.83 9.52 7.42
C SER A 106 -0.28 8.10 7.39
N GLY A 107 -1.17 7.09 7.30
CA GLY A 107 -0.80 5.72 6.96
C GLY A 107 -1.49 5.15 5.72
N GLY A 108 -2.49 5.84 5.19
CA GLY A 108 -3.21 5.40 3.99
C GLY A 108 -2.31 5.31 2.75
N ILE A 109 -1.34 6.23 2.65
CA ILE A 109 -0.46 6.39 1.47
C ILE A 109 0.46 5.18 1.20
N VAL A 110 0.77 4.39 2.24
CA VAL A 110 1.61 3.19 2.12
C VAL A 110 0.80 1.90 1.97
N ASN A 111 -0.54 2.00 1.91
CA ASN A 111 -1.37 0.83 1.69
C ASN A 111 -1.02 0.19 0.36
N GLY A 112 -0.76 -1.12 0.38
CA GLY A 112 -0.37 -1.88 -0.80
C GLY A 112 1.14 -2.04 -0.98
N TRP A 113 1.99 -1.26 -0.31
CA TRP A 113 3.45 -1.32 -0.50
C TRP A 113 4.02 -2.69 -0.12
N LEU A 114 3.65 -3.21 1.05
CA LEU A 114 4.12 -4.52 1.51
C LEU A 114 3.61 -5.65 0.60
N GLN A 115 2.36 -5.57 0.16
CA GLN A 115 1.77 -6.52 -0.77
C GLN A 115 2.48 -6.49 -2.13
N ALA A 116 2.77 -5.29 -2.64
CA ALA A 116 3.49 -5.05 -3.87
C ALA A 116 4.90 -5.65 -3.81
N ALA A 117 5.63 -5.37 -2.73
CA ALA A 117 6.98 -5.90 -2.50
C ALA A 117 7.00 -7.44 -2.51
N ILE A 118 6.09 -8.08 -1.77
CA ILE A 118 6.05 -9.54 -1.61
C ILE A 118 5.55 -10.25 -2.87
N LEU A 119 4.53 -9.70 -3.53
CA LEU A 119 3.91 -10.34 -4.69
C LEU A 119 4.59 -9.98 -6.00
N GLY A 120 5.50 -9.02 -6.02
CA GLY A 120 6.13 -8.51 -7.24
C GLY A 120 5.10 -7.80 -8.14
N LEU A 121 4.29 -6.93 -7.56
CA LEU A 121 3.30 -6.10 -8.25
C LEU A 121 3.75 -4.63 -8.20
N PRO A 122 3.52 -3.84 -9.25
CA PRO A 122 3.76 -2.40 -9.19
C PRO A 122 2.66 -1.67 -8.41
N LEU A 123 2.96 -0.44 -8.03
CA LEU A 123 2.02 0.54 -7.50
C LEU A 123 1.65 1.54 -8.61
N VAL A 124 0.47 2.14 -8.49
CA VAL A 124 0.02 3.33 -9.24
C VAL A 124 -0.61 4.36 -8.34
#